data_AF-A0A258FZI8-F1
#
_entry.id   AF-A0A258FZI8-F1
#
_cell.length_a   1.000
_cell.length_b   1.000
_cell.length_c   1.000
_cell.angle_alpha   90.00
_cell.angle_beta   90.00
_cell.angle_gamma   90.00
#
_symmetry.space_group_name_H-M   'P 1'
#
loop_
_entity.id
_entity.type
_entity.pdbx_description
1 polymer ?
#
loop_
_entity_poly.entity_id
_entity_poly.type
_entity_poly.pdbx_seq_one_letter_code
_entity_poly.pdbx_strand_id
1 'polypeptide(L)' 'MSATNNTLNAKMAELDTLVSWFDGEDFEIEEAIGKFKEAEKLASDIEKDLLALKNEITVLKQKFDEAA' A
#
# COMPACT_ATOMS: atom_id res chain seq x y z
N MET A 1 -1.17 15.94 -10.80
CA MET A 1 -1.37 14.50 -10.51
C MET A 1 -0.46 14.11 -9.36
N SER A 2 -0.87 14.29 -8.10
CA SER A 2 0.04 14.09 -6.94
C SER A 2 -0.65 13.58 -5.66
N ALA A 3 -1.98 13.42 -5.67
CA ALA A 3 -2.70 12.96 -4.48
C ALA A 3 -2.51 11.45 -4.24
N THR A 4 -2.66 10.63 -5.29
CA THR A 4 -2.61 9.16 -5.20
C THR A 4 -1.24 8.60 -4.82
N ASN A 5 -0.15 9.24 -5.29
CA ASN A 5 1.22 8.81 -4.94
C ASN A 5 1.58 9.16 -3.49
N ASN A 6 1.14 10.31 -2.98
CA ASN A 6 1.34 10.65 -1.57
C ASN A 6 0.59 9.71 -0.64
N THR A 7 -0.63 9.28 -1.02
CA THR A 7 -1.40 8.34 -0.21
C THR A 7 -0.81 6.93 -0.22
N LEU A 8 -0.28 6.44 -1.35
CA LEU A 8 0.34 5.12 -1.40
C LEU A 8 1.64 5.05 -0.58
N ASN A 9 2.51 6.06 -0.71
CA ASN A 9 3.73 6.14 0.08
C ASN A 9 3.43 6.26 1.58
N ALA A 10 2.39 7.02 1.96
CA ALA A 10 1.96 7.12 3.35
C ALA A 10 1.48 5.76 3.88
N LYS A 11 0.65 5.03 3.13
CA LYS A 11 0.20 3.68 3.50
C LYS A 11 1.39 2.70 3.63
N MET A 12 2.37 2.76 2.73
CA MET A 12 3.57 1.93 2.83
C MET A 12 4.39 2.25 4.09
N ALA A 13 4.56 3.52 4.43
CA ALA A 13 5.26 3.93 5.66
C ALA A 13 4.51 3.51 6.94
N GLU A 14 3.18 3.58 6.91
CA GLU A 14 2.33 3.12 8.00
C GLU A 14 2.41 1.59 8.17
N LEU A 15 2.45 0.83 7.06
CA LEU A 15 2.68 -0.62 7.09
C LEU A 15 4.05 -0.96 7.69
N ASP A 16 5.09 -0.22 7.32
CA ASP A 16 6.45 -0.42 7.84
C ASP A 16 6.53 -0.12 9.35
N THR A 17 5.78 0.88 9.81
CA THR A 17 5.63 1.19 11.24
C THR A 17 4.91 0.06 11.98
N LEU A 18 3.82 -0.48 11.41
CA LEU A 18 3.09 -1.60 11.99
C LEU A 18 3.96 -2.85 12.08
N VAL A 19 4.76 -3.15 11.05
CA VAL A 19 5.71 -4.28 11.06
C VAL A 19 6.79 -4.05 12.12
N SER A 20 7.37 -2.84 12.18
CA SER A 20 8.40 -2.49 13.15
C SER A 20 7.91 -2.61 14.60
N TRP A 21 6.61 -2.40 14.86
CA TRP A 21 6.03 -2.62 16.19
C TRP A 21 6.12 -4.09 16.63
N PHE A 22 6.01 -5.06 15.72
CA PHE A 22 6.16 -6.49 16.04
C PHE A 22 7.60 -6.85 16.47
N ASP A 23 8.59 -6.09 16.01
CA ASP A 23 10.00 -6.24 16.37
C ASP A 23 10.40 -5.35 17.57
N GLY A 24 9.47 -4.57 18.12
CA GLY A 24 9.69 -3.59 19.16
C GLY A 24 9.58 -4.13 20.59
N GLU A 25 10.08 -3.36 21.56
CA GLU A 25 9.99 -3.69 22.99
C GLU A 25 8.56 -3.53 23.55
N ASP A 26 7.71 -2.75 22.88
CA ASP A 26 6.29 -2.53 23.21
C ASP A 26 5.36 -3.61 22.63
N PHE A 27 5.90 -4.76 22.24
CA PHE A 27 5.13 -5.86 21.67
C PHE A 27 4.24 -6.50 22.74
N GLU A 28 2.92 -6.47 22.51
CA GLU A 28 1.93 -7.16 23.33
C GLU A 28 1.16 -8.19 22.51
N ILE A 29 1.18 -9.45 22.95
CA ILE A 29 0.56 -10.56 22.22
C ILE A 29 -0.98 -10.42 22.10
N GLU A 30 -1.60 -9.74 23.07
CA GLU A 30 -3.04 -9.45 23.07
C GLU A 30 -3.40 -8.45 21.95
N GLU A 31 -2.53 -7.47 21.69
CA GLU A 31 -2.68 -6.49 20.61
C GLU A 31 -2.20 -7.02 19.25
N ALA A 32 -1.34 -8.05 19.24
CA ALA A 32 -0.73 -8.60 18.03
C ALA A 32 -1.76 -9.04 16.99
N ILE A 33 -2.88 -9.65 17.39
CA ILE A 33 -3.94 -10.04 16.46
C ILE A 33 -4.61 -8.82 15.84
N GLY A 34 -4.80 -7.76 16.61
CA GLY A 34 -5.37 -6.50 16.13
C GLY A 34 -4.46 -5.83 15.11
N LYS A 35 -3.18 -5.64 15.49
CA LYS A 35 -2.14 -5.07 14.63
C LYS A 35 -1.91 -5.89 13.35
N PHE A 36 -1.99 -7.21 13.45
CA PHE A 36 -1.84 -8.09 12.29
C PHE A 36 -2.96 -7.89 11.28
N LYS A 37 -4.22 -7.84 11.75
CA LYS A 37 -5.38 -7.57 10.87
C LYS A 37 -5.34 -6.17 10.27
N GLU A 38 -4.84 -5.20 11.03
CA GLU A 38 -4.64 -3.83 10.55
C GLU A 38 -3.60 -3.79 9.42
N ALA A 39 -2.44 -4.42 9.63
CA ALA A 39 -1.39 -4.56 8.63
C ALA A 39 -1.86 -5.33 7.38
N GLU A 40 -2.61 -6.42 7.56
CA GLU A 40 -3.18 -7.21 6.45
C GLU A 40 -4.14 -6.37 5.60
N LYS A 41 -5.02 -5.61 6.25
CA LYS A 41 -5.95 -4.72 5.55
C LYS A 41 -5.21 -3.63 4.79
N LEU A 42 -4.22 -3.01 5.43
CA LEU A 42 -3.42 -1.95 4.83
C LEU A 42 -2.62 -2.48 3.62
N ALA A 43 -2.02 -3.66 3.74
CA ALA A 43 -1.32 -4.33 2.64
C ALA A 43 -2.26 -4.64 1.46
N SER A 44 -3.48 -5.13 1.72
CA SER A 44 -4.47 -5.39 0.68
C SER A 44 -4.89 -4.11 -0.06
N ASP A 45 -5.02 -2.99 0.66
CA ASP A 45 -5.36 -1.70 0.06
C ASP A 45 -4.19 -1.12 -0.77
N ILE A 46 -2.94 -1.28 -0.31
CA ILE A 46 -1.73 -0.93 -1.08
C ILE A 46 -1.67 -1.73 -2.38
N GLU A 47 -1.94 -3.04 -2.33
CA GLU A 47 -1.93 -3.90 -3.51
C GLU A 47 -2.99 -3.48 -4.54
N LYS A 48 -4.20 -3.14 -4.08
CA LYS A 48 -5.26 -2.59 -4.95
C LYS A 48 -4.84 -1.28 -5.61
N ASP A 49 -4.25 -0.37 -4.85
CA ASP A 49 -3.78 0.92 -5.36
C ASP A 49 -2.67 0.72 -6.42
N LEU A 50 -1.72 -0.19 -6.16
CA LEU A 50 -0.67 -0.55 -7.12
C LEU A 50 -1.23 -1.18 -8.40
N LEU A 51 -2.21 -2.07 -8.28
CA LEU A 51 -2.88 -2.67 -9.43
C LEU A 51 -3.65 -1.63 -10.26
N ALA A 52 -4.34 -0.69 -9.60
CA ALA A 52 -5.02 0.41 -10.28
C ALA A 52 -4.02 1.27 -11.07
N LEU A 53 -2.90 1.66 -10.44
CA LEU A 53 -1.84 2.41 -11.11
C LEU A 53 -1.23 1.66 -12.31
N LYS A 54 -0.99 0.35 -12.18
CA LYS A 54 -0.51 -0.49 -13.29
C LYS A 54 -1.49 -0.52 -14.45
N ASN A 55 -2.79 -0.62 -14.16
CA ASN A 55 -3.83 -0.60 -15.18
C ASN A 55 -3.89 0.76 -15.88
N GLU A 56 -3.84 1.87 -15.13
CA GLU A 56 -3.79 3.22 -15.70
C GLU A 56 -2.58 3.41 -16.64
N ILE A 57 -1.39 2.97 -16.22
CA ILE A 57 -0.18 3.03 -17.04
C ILE A 57 -0.34 2.20 -18.33
N THR A 58 -0.92 1.00 -18.22
CA THR A 58 -1.15 0.11 -19.37
C THR A 58 -2.10 0.74 -20.39
N VAL A 59 -3.20 1.33 -19.92
CA VAL A 59 -4.16 2.03 -20.79
C VAL A 59 -3.54 3.26 -21.43
N LEU A 60 -2.75 4.03 -20.68
CA LEU A 60 -2.02 5.18 -21.23
C LEU A 60 -1.06 4.74 -22.34
N LYS A 61 -0.26 3.68 -22.10
CA LYS A 61 0.67 3.15 -23.10
C LYS A 61 -0.05 2.73 -24.38
N GLN A 62 -1.16 2.00 -24.27
CA GLN A 62 -1.97 1.60 -25.43
C GLN A 62 -2.46 2.80 -26.23
N LYS A 63 -2.96 3.85 -25.57
CA LYS A 63 -3.39 5.08 -26.24
C LYS A 63 -2.27 5.82 -26.98
N PHE A 64 -1.04 5.77 -26.45
CA PHE A 64 0.13 6.37 -27.12
C PHE A 64 0.60 5.52 -28.31
N ASP A 65 0.57 4.19 -28.19
CA ASP A 65 0.94 3.28 -29.27
C ASP A 65 -0.09 3.27 -30.43
N GLU A 66 -1.37 3.52 -30.16
CA GLU A 66 -2.42 3.67 -31.20
C GLU A 66 -2.43 5.04 -31.89
N ALA A 67 -1.79 6.05 -31.30
CA ALA A 67 -1.72 7.41 -31.84
C ALA A 67 -0.47 7.68 -32.70
N ALA A 68 0.44 6.70 -32.84
CA ALA A 68 1.68 6.77 -33.61
C ALA A 68 1.57 5.96 -34.91
#